data_AF-A0ABD3XM00-F1
#
_entry.id   AF-A0ABD3XM00-F1
#
_cell.length_a   1.000
_cell.length_b   1.000
_cell.length_c   1.000
_cell.angle_alpha   90.00
_cell.angle_beta   90.00
_cell.angle_gamma   90.00
#
_symmetry.space_group_name_H-M   'P 1'
#
loop_
_entity.id
_entity.type
_entity.pdbx_description
1 polymer ?
#
loop_
_entity_poly.entity_id
_entity_poly.type
_entity_poly.pdbx_seq_one_letter_code
_entity_poly.pdbx_strand_id
1 'polypeptide(L)'
;MDVIFNVYLIISTFCILIPSISSLNEIKLGVILPGDPKFAWSLSKVLPAISYAIENVEKQNILPNHKMIINYKDSNCSETIGPLAAIDMFMNKSADVFIGPVCDYAIAPIARFSPHWNIPVLSAGALVQDFDDKKEYKLLTRVQGVYSDMAKFFVDTVASFNWTRL
;
A
#
# COMPACT_ATOMS: atom_id res chain seq x y z
N MET A 1 2.72 7.83 -59.31
CA MET A 1 1.97 6.91 -58.43
C MET A 1 2.88 6.38 -57.31
N ASP A 2 3.80 7.21 -56.78
CA ASP A 2 5.07 6.68 -56.23
C ASP A 2 5.41 7.19 -54.81
N VAL A 3 4.63 8.14 -54.29
CA VAL A 3 4.85 8.71 -52.96
C VAL A 3 4.24 7.83 -51.88
N ILE A 4 3.04 7.30 -52.14
CA ILE A 4 2.30 6.45 -51.19
C ILE A 4 3.04 5.13 -50.96
N PHE A 5 3.58 4.51 -52.02
CA PHE A 5 4.32 3.25 -51.93
C PHE A 5 5.61 3.38 -51.12
N ASN A 6 6.35 4.49 -51.28
CA ASN A 6 7.54 4.79 -50.48
C ASN A 6 7.22 5.02 -49.00
N VAL A 7 6.09 5.65 -48.68
CA VAL A 7 5.65 5.85 -47.30
C VAL A 7 5.34 4.51 -46.62
N TYR A 8 4.66 3.58 -47.29
CA TYR A 8 4.41 2.24 -46.75
C TYR A 8 5.70 1.44 -46.52
N LEU A 9 6.67 1.55 -47.44
CA LEU A 9 7.96 0.87 -47.30
C LEU A 9 8.75 1.39 -46.10
N ILE A 10 8.76 2.71 -45.90
CA ILE A 10 9.41 3.38 -44.76
C ILE A 10 8.73 3.00 -43.45
N ILE A 11 7.39 2.95 -43.40
CA ILE A 11 6.66 2.56 -42.18
C ILE A 11 6.94 1.10 -41.83
N SER A 12 6.96 0.19 -42.82
CA SER A 12 7.22 -1.23 -42.57
C SER A 12 8.66 -1.49 -42.11
N THR A 13 9.65 -0.79 -42.67
CA THR A 13 11.06 -0.92 -42.27
C THR A 13 11.32 -0.28 -40.91
N PHE A 14 10.65 0.82 -40.57
CA PHE A 14 10.70 1.44 -39.25
C PHE A 14 10.07 0.52 -38.17
N CYS A 15 9.02 -0.23 -38.50
CA CYS A 15 8.37 -1.15 -37.57
C CYS A 15 9.21 -2.40 -37.25
N ILE A 16 10.07 -2.84 -38.18
CA ILE A 16 10.99 -3.98 -37.99
C ILE A 16 12.23 -3.58 -37.17
N LEU A 17 12.62 -2.29 -37.19
CA LEU A 17 13.81 -1.78 -36.51
C LEU A 17 13.55 -1.26 -35.09
N ILE A 18 12.30 -1.22 -34.62
CA ILE A 18 12.01 -0.95 -33.22
C ILE A 18 12.19 -2.28 -32.48
N PRO A 19 13.28 -2.49 -31.73
CA PRO A 19 13.33 -3.62 -30.80
C PRO A 19 12.09 -3.51 -29.92
N SER A 20 11.41 -4.63 -29.68
CA SER A 20 10.30 -4.70 -28.74
C SER A 20 10.75 -4.08 -27.41
N ILE A 21 10.40 -2.81 -27.19
CA ILE A 21 10.62 -2.15 -25.92
C ILE A 21 9.79 -2.97 -24.93
N SER A 22 10.47 -3.78 -24.10
CA SER A 22 9.83 -4.31 -22.92
C SER A 22 9.59 -3.09 -22.03
N SER A 23 8.37 -2.54 -22.04
CA SER A 23 8.03 -1.43 -21.17
C SER A 23 8.14 -1.93 -19.73
N LEU A 24 9.11 -1.40 -18.98
CA LEU A 24 9.23 -1.64 -17.55
C LEU A 24 7.99 -1.07 -16.87
N ASN A 25 7.19 -1.92 -16.23
CA ASN A 25 5.98 -1.49 -15.55
C ASN A 25 6.33 -1.03 -14.13
N GLU A 26 6.03 0.23 -13.81
CA GLU A 26 6.24 0.76 -12.47
C GLU A 26 5.06 0.44 -11.56
N ILE A 27 5.34 -0.06 -10.35
CA ILE A 27 4.36 -0.26 -9.28
C ILE A 27 4.71 0.71 -8.15
N LYS A 28 3.82 1.64 -7.85
CA LYS A 28 4.05 2.71 -6.88
C LYS A 28 3.47 2.34 -5.53
N LEU A 29 4.35 2.14 -4.56
CA LEU A 29 3.99 1.87 -3.17
C LEU A 29 3.81 3.20 -2.44
N GLY A 30 2.57 3.54 -2.11
CA GLY A 30 2.24 4.73 -1.35
C GLY A 30 2.33 4.49 0.16
N VAL A 31 3.43 4.88 0.80
CA VAL A 31 3.67 4.64 2.22
C VAL A 31 3.25 5.85 3.05
N ILE A 32 2.22 5.71 3.89
CA ILE A 32 1.73 6.79 4.75
C ILE A 32 1.87 6.34 6.20
N LEU A 33 2.87 6.87 6.91
CA LEU A 33 3.20 6.47 8.28
C LEU A 33 3.65 7.69 9.10
N PRO A 34 3.65 7.63 10.45
CA PRO A 34 4.15 8.74 11.26
C PRO A 34 5.66 8.96 11.05
N GLY A 35 6.09 10.20 10.90
CA GLY A 35 7.50 10.58 10.83
C GLY A 35 8.19 10.57 12.20
N ASP A 36 7.44 10.80 13.27
CA ASP A 36 7.98 10.81 14.64
C ASP A 36 8.50 9.41 15.04
N PRO A 37 9.80 9.27 15.36
CA PRO A 37 10.41 7.99 15.73
C PRO A 37 9.89 7.40 17.04
N LYS A 38 9.08 8.11 17.83
CA LYS A 38 8.42 7.55 19.02
C LYS A 38 7.40 6.47 18.67
N PHE A 39 6.77 6.54 17.49
CA PHE A 39 5.84 5.51 17.05
C PHE A 39 6.59 4.22 16.69
N ALA A 40 6.01 3.06 17.01
CA ALA A 40 6.60 1.76 16.70
C ALA A 40 6.79 1.56 15.18
N TRP A 41 5.82 2.03 14.38
CA TRP A 41 5.82 1.94 12.92
C TRP A 41 6.17 3.27 12.23
N SER A 42 7.12 4.02 12.78
CA SER A 42 7.54 5.28 12.16
C SER A 42 8.20 5.05 10.79
N LEU A 43 8.14 6.05 9.90
CA LEU A 43 8.78 6.00 8.58
C LEU A 43 10.25 5.59 8.66
N SER A 44 10.99 6.15 9.62
CA SER A 44 12.41 5.86 9.86
C SER A 44 12.70 4.39 10.20
N LYS A 45 11.72 3.67 10.76
CA LYS A 45 11.85 2.25 11.13
C LYS A 45 11.34 1.32 10.03
N VAL A 46 10.30 1.72 9.31
CA VAL A 46 9.60 0.86 8.34
C VAL A 46 10.18 0.96 6.93
N LEU A 47 10.62 2.14 6.48
CA LEU A 47 11.17 2.30 5.13
C LEU A 47 12.35 1.36 4.83
N PRO A 48 13.32 1.14 5.73
CA PRO A 48 14.39 0.17 5.50
C PRO A 48 13.87 -1.26 5.26
N ALA A 49 12.82 -1.67 5.99
CA ALA A 49 12.22 -3.00 5.83
C ALA A 49 11.51 -3.14 4.48
N ILE A 50 10.82 -2.09 4.01
CA ILE A 50 10.18 -2.08 2.69
C ILE A 50 11.26 -2.15 1.59
N SER A 51 12.32 -1.34 1.68
CA SER A 51 13.42 -1.36 0.71
C SER A 51 14.08 -2.75 0.63
N TYR A 52 14.32 -3.38 1.78
CA TYR A 52 14.86 -4.75 1.83
C TYR A 52 13.90 -5.78 1.20
N ALA A 53 12.59 -5.65 1.41
CA ALA A 53 11.61 -6.51 0.79
C ALA A 53 11.58 -6.36 -0.74
N ILE A 54 11.68 -5.13 -1.25
CA ILE A 54 11.78 -4.84 -2.69
C ILE A 54 13.03 -5.48 -3.28
N GLU A 55 14.20 -5.29 -2.65
CA GLU A 55 15.46 -5.91 -3.10
C GLU A 55 15.33 -7.43 -3.20
N ASN A 56 14.68 -8.08 -2.22
CA ASN A 56 14.45 -9.52 -2.26
C ASN A 56 13.52 -9.95 -3.39
N VAL A 57 12.45 -9.19 -3.66
CA VAL A 57 11.52 -9.45 -4.77
C VAL A 57 12.23 -9.33 -6.12
N GLU A 58 13.08 -8.32 -6.29
CA GLU A 58 13.88 -8.10 -7.49
C GLU A 58 14.94 -9.20 -7.68
N LYS A 59 15.68 -9.53 -6.62
CA LYS A 59 16.70 -10.58 -6.64
C LYS A 59 16.12 -11.96 -6.96
N GLN A 60 14.92 -12.25 -6.47
CA GLN A 60 14.21 -13.51 -6.74
C GLN A 60 13.45 -13.48 -8.07
N ASN A 61 13.42 -12.34 -8.78
CA ASN A 61 12.68 -12.15 -10.02
C ASN A 61 11.20 -12.58 -9.91
N ILE A 62 10.55 -12.28 -8.77
CA ILE A 62 9.15 -12.66 -8.52
C ILE A 62 8.20 -11.89 -9.45
N LEU A 63 8.53 -10.63 -9.77
CA LEU A 63 7.77 -9.76 -10.66
C LEU A 63 8.62 -9.35 -11.87
N PRO A 64 8.77 -10.22 -12.88
CA PRO A 64 9.58 -9.91 -14.05
C PRO A 64 9.01 -8.70 -14.80
N ASN A 65 9.89 -7.85 -15.32
CA ASN A 65 9.55 -6.61 -16.04
C ASN A 65 8.78 -5.57 -15.21
N HIS A 66 8.81 -5.66 -13.88
CA HIS A 66 8.24 -4.66 -12.99
C HIS A 66 9.30 -4.03 -12.10
N LYS A 67 9.12 -2.75 -11.78
CA LYS A 67 9.94 -2.02 -10.82
C LYS A 67 9.05 -1.40 -9.76
N MET A 68 9.38 -1.62 -8.49
CA MET A 68 8.64 -1.01 -7.38
C MET A 68 9.26 0.33 -7.00
N ILE A 69 8.42 1.35 -6.83
CA ILE A 69 8.82 2.71 -6.45
C ILE A 69 8.15 3.07 -5.14
N ILE A 70 8.94 3.46 -4.14
CA ILE A 70 8.43 3.89 -2.85
C ILE A 70 8.17 5.41 -2.91
N ASN A 71 6.91 5.81 -2.71
CA ASN A 71 6.53 7.19 -2.45
C ASN A 71 6.02 7.26 -1.01
N TYR A 72 6.60 8.09 -0.17
CA TYR A 72 6.19 8.17 1.24
C TYR A 72 5.75 9.57 1.66
N LYS A 73 4.86 9.62 2.65
CA LYS A 73 4.37 10.85 3.27
C LYS A 73 4.24 10.65 4.78
N ASP A 74 4.54 11.72 5.53
CA ASP A 74 4.29 11.76 6.97
C ASP A 74 2.78 11.92 7.21
N SER A 75 2.22 11.02 8.00
CA SER A 75 0.82 11.09 8.43
C SER A 75 0.60 11.99 9.65
N ASN A 76 1.67 12.29 10.40
CA ASN A 76 1.67 12.88 11.73
C ASN A 76 0.77 12.13 12.74
N CYS A 77 0.38 10.88 12.44
CA CYS A 77 -0.68 10.15 13.15
C CYS A 77 -1.98 11.00 13.29
N SER A 78 -2.22 11.89 12.34
CA SER A 78 -3.30 12.88 12.38
C SER A 78 -4.47 12.42 11.51
N GLU A 79 -5.67 12.62 12.03
CA GLU A 79 -6.95 12.39 11.34
C GLU A 79 -7.16 13.33 10.15
N THR A 80 -6.32 14.37 10.03
CA THR A 80 -6.37 15.35 8.94
C THR A 80 -5.18 15.19 7.99
N ILE A 81 -3.96 15.15 8.53
CA ILE A 81 -2.74 15.14 7.68
C ILE A 81 -2.57 13.82 6.94
N GLY A 82 -2.81 12.68 7.59
CA GLY A 82 -2.74 11.37 6.93
C GLY A 82 -3.67 11.28 5.71
N PRO A 83 -4.97 11.59 5.85
CA PRO A 83 -5.91 11.56 4.74
C PRO A 83 -5.59 12.56 3.63
N LEU A 84 -5.14 13.77 3.98
CA LEU A 84 -4.67 14.75 2.98
C LEU A 84 -3.47 14.21 2.18
N ALA A 85 -2.52 13.56 2.84
CA ALA A 85 -1.40 12.93 2.16
C ALA A 85 -1.86 11.85 1.16
N ALA A 86 -2.87 11.04 1.51
CA ALA A 86 -3.42 10.04 0.59
C ALA A 86 -4.12 10.69 -0.62
N ILE A 87 -4.87 11.78 -0.40
CA ILE A 87 -5.50 12.57 -1.47
C ILE A 87 -4.43 13.12 -2.40
N ASP A 88 -3.37 13.73 -1.86
CA ASP A 88 -2.24 14.24 -2.66
C ASP A 88 -1.60 13.14 -3.50
N MET A 89 -1.43 11.94 -2.94
CA MET A 89 -0.84 10.81 -3.66
C MET A 89 -1.76 10.27 -4.76
N PHE A 90 -3.07 10.21 -4.50
CA PHE A 90 -4.07 9.85 -5.50
C PHE A 90 -4.06 10.84 -6.67
N MET A 91 -4.12 12.15 -6.37
CA MET A 91 -4.13 13.21 -7.38
C MET A 91 -2.85 13.22 -8.23
N ASN A 92 -1.70 12.95 -7.61
CA ASN A 92 -0.41 12.87 -8.28
C ASN A 92 -0.14 11.51 -8.96
N LYS A 93 -1.07 10.55 -8.89
CA LYS A 93 -0.90 9.17 -9.38
C LYS A 93 0.39 8.53 -8.86
N SER A 94 0.68 8.74 -7.57
CA SER A 94 1.91 8.27 -6.92
C SER A 94 1.70 7.08 -5.99
N ALA A 95 0.52 6.44 -6.02
CA ALA A 95 0.24 5.21 -5.30
C ALA A 95 -0.67 4.28 -6.13
N ASP A 96 -0.22 3.04 -6.34
CA ASP A 96 -1.02 1.92 -6.85
C ASP A 96 -1.50 1.02 -5.69
N VAL A 97 -0.87 1.13 -4.52
CA VAL A 97 -1.27 0.50 -3.26
C VAL A 97 -0.84 1.42 -2.11
N PHE A 98 -1.67 1.53 -1.07
CA PHE A 98 -1.27 2.17 0.18
C PHE A 98 -0.70 1.15 1.16
N ILE A 99 0.46 1.46 1.73
CA ILE A 99 1.09 0.71 2.83
C ILE A 99 1.04 1.59 4.09
N GLY A 100 0.44 1.05 5.15
CA GLY A 100 -0.14 1.89 6.21
C GLY A 100 -1.39 2.61 5.69
N PRO A 101 -1.94 3.60 6.42
CA PRO A 101 -1.52 4.09 7.74
C PRO A 101 -1.80 3.12 8.89
N VAL A 102 -1.16 3.36 10.03
CA VAL A 102 -1.30 2.52 11.23
C VAL A 102 -2.20 3.11 12.32
N CYS A 103 -2.34 4.44 12.38
CA CYS A 103 -3.19 5.11 13.36
C CYS A 103 -4.66 4.99 12.94
N ASP A 104 -5.51 4.44 13.81
CA ASP A 104 -6.89 4.03 13.49
C ASP A 104 -7.70 5.18 12.85
N TYR A 105 -7.64 6.38 13.42
CA TYR A 105 -8.38 7.52 12.89
C TYR A 105 -7.80 8.09 11.58
N ALA A 106 -6.49 7.96 11.36
CA ALA A 106 -5.87 8.40 10.10
C ALA A 106 -6.21 7.46 8.94
N ILE A 107 -6.26 6.14 9.18
CA ILE A 107 -6.59 5.16 8.14
C ILE A 107 -8.08 5.10 7.81
N ALA A 108 -8.98 5.40 8.76
CA ALA A 108 -10.42 5.31 8.55
C ALA A 108 -10.94 6.01 7.27
N PRO A 109 -10.67 7.29 7.01
CA PRO A 109 -11.10 7.93 5.77
C PRO A 109 -10.36 7.40 4.54
N ILE A 110 -9.07 7.07 4.65
CA ILE A 110 -8.30 6.51 3.51
C ILE A 110 -8.91 5.20 3.05
N ALA A 111 -9.26 4.31 3.99
CA ALA A 111 -9.91 3.03 3.70
C ALA A 111 -11.33 3.18 3.13
N ARG A 112 -12.03 4.27 3.41
CA ARG A 112 -13.33 4.61 2.80
C ARG A 112 -13.19 5.14 1.38
N PHE A 113 -12.13 5.91 1.10
CA PHE A 113 -11.86 6.44 -0.24
C PHE A 113 -11.31 5.38 -1.19
N SER A 114 -10.58 4.41 -0.64
CA SER A 114 -9.82 3.42 -1.40
C SER A 114 -10.65 2.63 -2.43
N PRO A 115 -11.91 2.21 -2.18
CA PRO A 115 -12.74 1.55 -3.19
C PRO A 115 -13.14 2.48 -4.34
N HIS A 116 -13.26 3.78 -4.10
CA HIS A 116 -13.58 4.78 -5.13
C HIS A 116 -12.37 5.11 -6.00
N TRP A 117 -11.16 5.06 -5.43
CA TRP A 117 -9.91 5.22 -6.16
C TRP A 117 -9.41 3.94 -6.81
N ASN A 118 -9.99 2.79 -6.44
CA ASN A 118 -9.53 1.46 -6.82
C ASN A 118 -8.06 1.21 -6.44
N ILE A 119 -7.65 1.71 -5.26
CA ILE A 119 -6.30 1.53 -4.71
C ILE A 119 -6.44 0.71 -3.42
N PRO A 120 -5.87 -0.50 -3.31
CA PRO A 120 -5.94 -1.29 -2.09
C PRO A 120 -5.13 -0.65 -0.95
N VAL A 121 -5.54 -0.93 0.29
CA VAL A 121 -4.84 -0.47 1.51
C VAL A 121 -4.37 -1.69 2.29
N LEU A 122 -3.08 -1.79 2.52
CA LEU A 122 -2.45 -2.82 3.33
C LEU A 122 -1.87 -2.18 4.61
N SER A 123 -2.38 -2.57 5.77
CA SER A 123 -1.97 -1.96 7.04
C SER A 123 -1.54 -3.00 8.07
N ALA A 124 -0.50 -2.66 8.84
CA ALA A 124 -0.15 -3.36 10.07
C ALA A 124 -0.86 -2.78 11.31
N GLY A 125 -1.62 -1.69 11.17
CA GLY A 125 -2.48 -1.13 12.22
C GLY A 125 -3.96 -1.40 11.92
N ALA A 126 -4.83 -0.41 12.19
CA ALA A 126 -6.29 -0.56 12.03
C ALA A 126 -6.87 -1.67 12.92
N LEU A 127 -6.42 -1.74 14.17
CA LEU A 127 -6.63 -2.89 15.05
C LEU A 127 -8.00 -2.88 15.77
N VAL A 128 -8.74 -1.77 15.64
CA VAL A 128 -10.12 -1.69 16.14
C VAL A 128 -11.05 -2.61 15.33
N GLN A 129 -12.03 -3.15 16.02
CA GLN A 129 -12.97 -4.13 15.46
C GLN A 129 -13.87 -3.54 14.36
N ASP A 130 -14.13 -2.24 14.39
CA ASP A 130 -14.98 -1.56 13.39
C ASP A 130 -14.48 -1.76 11.95
N PHE A 131 -13.17 -1.94 11.75
CA PHE A 131 -12.58 -2.24 10.44
C PHE A 131 -12.92 -3.63 9.87
N ASP A 132 -13.65 -4.44 10.61
CA ASP A 132 -14.19 -5.72 10.16
C ASP A 132 -15.35 -5.55 9.17
N ASP A 133 -16.02 -4.39 9.17
CA ASP A 133 -17.10 -4.15 8.22
C ASP A 133 -16.57 -3.97 6.78
N LYS A 134 -16.60 -5.05 6.01
CA LYS A 134 -16.19 -5.06 4.59
C LYS A 134 -17.20 -4.43 3.64
N LYS A 135 -18.38 -4.01 4.12
CA LYS A 135 -19.27 -3.15 3.34
C LYS A 135 -18.69 -1.74 3.27
N GLU A 136 -18.13 -1.25 4.38
CA GLU A 136 -17.50 0.07 4.47
C GLU A 136 -16.02 0.05 4.06
N TYR A 137 -15.23 -0.90 4.57
CA TYR A 137 -13.77 -0.98 4.40
C TYR A 137 -13.35 -2.08 3.42
N LYS A 138 -13.96 -2.07 2.23
CA LYS A 138 -13.89 -3.17 1.24
C LYS A 138 -12.47 -3.53 0.78
N LEU A 139 -11.60 -2.54 0.58
CA LEU A 139 -10.22 -2.76 0.09
C LEU A 139 -9.16 -2.62 1.19
N LEU A 140 -9.56 -2.67 2.46
CA LEU A 140 -8.64 -2.68 3.60
C LEU A 140 -8.24 -4.12 3.96
N THR A 141 -6.95 -4.42 3.88
CA THR A 141 -6.35 -5.66 4.37
C THR A 141 -5.44 -5.36 5.55
N ARG A 142 -5.63 -6.07 6.66
CA ARG A 142 -4.80 -5.95 7.86
C ARG A 142 -3.86 -7.14 7.96
N VAL A 143 -2.62 -6.89 8.34
CA VAL A 143 -1.59 -7.94 8.51
C VAL A 143 -1.42 -8.34 9.98
N GLN A 144 -1.83 -7.48 10.92
CA GLN A 144 -1.76 -7.75 12.36
C GLN A 144 -3.14 -8.12 12.94
N GLY A 145 -3.13 -8.89 14.04
CA GLY A 145 -4.34 -9.27 14.79
C GLY A 145 -5.00 -8.09 15.50
N VAL A 146 -6.30 -8.19 15.77
CA VAL A 146 -7.12 -7.09 16.29
C VAL A 146 -7.11 -7.04 17.82
N TYR A 147 -7.53 -5.91 18.41
CA TYR A 147 -7.59 -5.77 19.87
C TYR A 147 -8.54 -6.78 20.53
N SER A 148 -9.60 -7.22 19.82
CA SER A 148 -10.52 -8.24 20.31
C SER A 148 -9.86 -9.62 20.47
N ASP A 149 -8.83 -9.95 19.68
CA ASP A 149 -8.06 -11.18 19.85
C ASP A 149 -7.28 -11.16 21.18
N MET A 150 -6.71 -10.00 21.53
CA MET A 150 -6.05 -9.79 22.82
C MET A 150 -7.03 -9.90 23.98
N ALA A 151 -8.22 -9.28 23.86
CA ALA A 151 -9.27 -9.41 24.87
C ALA A 151 -9.70 -10.88 25.05
N LYS A 152 -9.88 -11.62 23.95
CA LYS A 152 -10.19 -13.04 23.99
C LYS A 152 -9.11 -13.85 24.70
N PHE A 153 -7.84 -13.58 24.42
CA PHE A 153 -6.72 -14.22 25.10
C PHE A 153 -6.78 -14.02 26.63
N PHE A 154 -7.07 -12.80 27.10
CA PHE A 154 -7.24 -12.54 28.54
C PHE A 154 -8.40 -13.31 29.13
N VAL A 155 -9.56 -13.32 28.47
CA VAL A 155 -10.75 -14.07 28.92
C VAL A 155 -10.46 -15.56 29.01
N ASP A 156 -9.84 -16.14 27.98
CA ASP A 156 -9.49 -17.56 27.95
C ASP A 156 -8.46 -17.90 29.06
N THR A 157 -7.53 -16.99 29.36
CA THR A 157 -6.57 -17.14 30.46
C THR A 157 -7.28 -17.14 31.82
N VAL A 158 -8.13 -16.16 32.09
CA VAL A 158 -8.91 -16.05 33.34
C VAL A 158 -9.75 -17.31 33.56
N ALA A 159 -10.41 -17.80 32.51
CA ALA A 159 -11.17 -19.03 32.53
C ALA A 159 -10.30 -20.25 32.85
N SER A 160 -9.09 -20.34 32.27
CA SER A 160 -8.17 -21.46 32.51
C SER A 160 -7.71 -21.58 33.97
N PHE A 161 -7.64 -20.46 34.70
CA PHE A 161 -7.26 -20.42 36.11
C PHE A 161 -8.43 -20.31 37.09
N ASN A 162 -9.68 -20.37 36.62
CA ASN A 162 -10.90 -20.19 37.42
C ASN A 162 -10.91 -18.90 38.27
N TRP A 163 -10.34 -17.82 37.74
CA TRP A 163 -10.35 -16.53 38.44
C TRP A 163 -11.73 -15.90 38.38
N THR A 164 -12.33 -15.62 39.53
CA THR A 164 -13.68 -15.04 39.65
C THR A 164 -13.68 -13.53 39.87
N ARG A 165 -12.50 -12.92 40.03
CA ARG A 165 -12.29 -11.48 40.23
C ARG A 165 -10.99 -11.07 39.54
N LEU A 166 -11.03 -9.94 38.82
CA LEU A 166 -9.91 -9.31 38.12
C LEU A 166 -9.29 -8.19 38.96
#